data_AF-A0A7R9QHK4-F1
#
_entry.id   AF-A0A7R9QHK4-F1
#
_cell.length_a   1.000
_cell.length_b   1.000
_cell.length_c   1.000
_cell.angle_alpha   90.00
_cell.angle_beta   90.00
_cell.angle_gamma   90.00
#
_symmetry.space_group_name_H-M   'P 1'
#
loop_
_entity.id
_entity.type
_entity.pdbx_description
1 polymer ?
#
loop_
_entity_poly.entity_id
_entity_poly.type
_entity_poly.pdbx_seq_one_letter_code
_entity_poly.pdbx_strand_id
1 'polypeptide(L)' 'MSTDWEDVKRLAADFQRTQLSETLLRLSERNCVEIMKRLIEMKLLDVIFTSDGKEYITEEHLLREIEDELFSAGGRISL' A
#
# COMPACT_ATOMS: atom_id res chain seq x y z
N MET A 1 10.87 10.85 -35.56
CA MET A 1 11.91 9.98 -34.97
C MET A 1 12.82 10.70 -33.98
N SER A 2 13.00 12.02 -34.02
CA SER A 2 13.75 12.76 -32.97
C SER A 2 12.92 13.01 -31.70
N THR A 3 11.60 13.20 -31.83
CA THR A 3 10.68 13.51 -30.73
C THR A 3 10.60 12.39 -29.68
N ASP A 4 10.51 11.12 -30.09
CA ASP A 4 10.55 9.97 -29.18
C ASP A 4 11.80 9.94 -28.31
N TRP A 5 12.95 10.30 -28.87
CA TRP A 5 14.22 10.25 -28.14
C TRP A 5 14.36 11.42 -27.14
N GLU A 6 13.75 12.56 -27.45
CA GLU A 6 13.65 13.69 -26.52
C GLU A 6 12.70 13.37 -25.36
N ASP A 7 11.57 12.71 -25.64
CA ASP A 7 10.61 12.28 -24.63
C ASP A 7 11.21 11.22 -23.69
N VAL A 8 11.95 10.25 -24.22
CA VAL A 8 12.66 9.24 -23.42
C VAL A 8 13.69 9.88 -22.49
N LYS A 9 14.45 10.86 -22.98
CA LYS A 9 15.43 11.60 -22.16
C LYS A 9 14.75 12.40 -21.05
N ARG A 10 13.62 13.03 -21.35
CA ARG A 10 12.84 13.78 -20.37
C ARG A 10 12.30 12.86 -19.28
N LEU A 11 11.75 11.70 -19.66
CA LEU A 11 11.25 10.72 -18.71
C LEU A 11 12.37 10.15 -17.81
N ALA A 12 13.55 9.90 -18.38
CA ALA A 12 14.71 9.44 -17.61
C ALA A 12 15.19 10.51 -16.61
N ALA A 13 15.18 11.79 -17.00
CA ALA A 13 15.53 12.90 -16.13
C ALA A 13 14.52 13.07 -14.98
N ASP A 14 13.22 12.95 -15.27
CA ASP A 14 12.15 13.00 -14.26
C ASP A 14 12.23 11.81 -13.30
N PHE A 15 12.56 10.61 -13.80
CA PHE A 15 12.79 9.43 -12.98
C PHE A 15 13.99 9.61 -12.05
N GLN A 16 15.14 10.05 -12.56
CA GLN A 16 16.33 10.34 -11.75
C GLN A 16 16.04 11.40 -10.68
N ARG A 17 15.33 12.47 -11.04
CA ARG A 17 14.92 13.52 -10.11
C ARG A 17 14.00 12.99 -9.01
N THR A 18 13.09 12.08 -9.35
CA THR A 18 12.19 11.42 -8.38
C THR A 18 12.96 10.47 -7.46
N GLN A 19 13.94 9.72 -7.98
CA GLN A 19 14.79 8.83 -7.19
C GLN A 19 15.74 9.58 -6.24
N LEU A 20 16.27 10.72 -6.70
CA LEU A 20 17.18 11.59 -5.92
C LEU A 20 16.43 12.52 -4.98
N SER A 21 15.11 12.64 -5.13
CA SER A 21 14.26 13.32 -4.15
C SER A 21 14.30 12.51 -2.86
N GLU A 22 15.13 12.96 -1.90
CA GLU A 22 15.11 12.41 -0.55
C GLU A 22 13.69 12.56 0.00
N THR A 23 13.04 11.43 0.27
CA THR A 23 11.80 11.44 1.04
C THR A 23 12.16 12.00 2.41
N LEU A 24 11.76 13.24 2.70
CA LEU A 24 12.16 14.02 3.89
C LEU A 24 11.92 13.30 5.24
N LEU A 25 11.22 12.17 5.23
CA LEU A 25 10.89 11.35 6.39
C LEU A 25 10.94 9.85 6.01
N ARG A 26 12.14 9.28 5.76
CA ARG A 26 12.26 7.82 5.65
C ARG A 26 12.11 7.21 7.04
N LEU A 27 10.90 6.76 7.35
CA LEU A 27 10.65 5.90 8.50
C LEU A 27 11.37 4.57 8.28
N SER A 28 12.18 4.14 9.24
CA SER A 28 12.67 2.77 9.27
C SER A 28 11.49 1.82 9.46
N GLU A 29 11.59 0.60 8.94
CA GLU A 29 10.56 -0.43 9.10
C GLU A 29 10.20 -0.63 10.58
N ARG A 30 11.23 -0.64 11.44
CA ARG A 30 11.06 -0.72 12.90
C ARG A 30 10.26 0.45 13.48
N ASN A 31 10.53 1.67 13.04
CA ASN A 31 9.77 2.84 13.51
C ASN A 31 8.32 2.80 13.00
N CYS A 32 8.08 2.31 11.79
CA CYS A 32 6.74 2.12 11.25
C CYS A 32 5.93 1.14 12.13
N VAL A 33 6.53 0.00 12.50
CA VAL A 33 5.90 -1.00 13.37
C VAL A 33 5.58 -0.42 14.75
N GLU A 34 6.49 0.35 15.34
CA GLU A 34 6.27 0.98 16.66
C GLU A 34 5.15 2.03 16.61
N ILE A 35 5.07 2.82 15.55
CA ILE A 35 3.99 3.79 15.34
C ILE A 35 2.65 3.06 15.20
N MET A 36 2.58 2.01 14.37
CA MET A 36 1.37 1.20 14.22
C MET A 36 0.92 0.63 15.56
N LYS A 37 1.86 0.03 16.32
CA LYS A 37 1.56 -0.53 17.64
C LYS A 37 1.02 0.52 18.62
N ARG A 38 1.60 1.73 18.64
CA ARG A 38 1.11 2.84 19.47
C ARG A 38 -0.28 3.31 19.05
N LEU A 39 -0.55 3.39 17.75
CA LEU A 39 -1.88 3.79 17.25
C LEU A 39 -2.97 2.78 17.66
N ILE A 40 -2.64 1.49 17.63
CA ILE A 40 -3.52 0.40 18.09
C ILE A 40 -3.73 0.48 19.61
N GLU A 41 -2.66 0.67 20.39
CA GLU A 41 -2.74 0.80 21.86
C GLU A 41 -3.60 2.00 22.28
N MET A 42 -3.49 3.11 21.56
CA MET A 42 -4.31 4.31 21.77
C MET A 42 -5.76 4.17 21.25
N LYS A 43 -6.13 3.02 20.67
CA LYS A 43 -7.43 2.76 20.02
C LYS A 43 -7.80 3.81 18.95
N LEU A 44 -6.79 4.38 18.30
CA LEU A 44 -6.97 5.29 17.18
C LEU A 44 -7.04 4.55 15.85
N LEU A 45 -6.62 3.27 15.84
CA LEU A 45 -6.64 2.40 14.68
C LEU A 45 -7.17 1.03 15.10
N ASP A 46 -8.27 0.60 14.49
CA ASP A 46 -8.79 -0.76 14.64
C ASP A 46 -8.32 -1.60 13.45
N VAL A 47 -7.66 -2.72 13.76
CA VAL A 47 -7.05 -3.61 12.77
C VAL A 47 -7.34 -5.05 13.15
N ILE A 48 -7.65 -5.82 12.13
CA ILE A 48 -7.85 -7.25 12.20
C ILE A 48 -6.60 -7.95 11.67
N PHE A 49 -6.33 -9.13 12.23
CA PHE A 49 -5.19 -9.95 11.85
C PHE A 49 -5.64 -10.97 10.82
N THR A 50 -4.84 -11.18 9.77
CA THR A 50 -5.05 -12.33 8.89
C THR A 50 -4.87 -13.64 9.68
N SER A 51 -5.45 -14.74 9.19
CA SER A 51 -5.41 -16.05 9.85
C SER A 51 -3.99 -16.61 10.06
N ASP A 52 -3.01 -16.09 9.31
CA ASP A 52 -1.57 -16.39 9.46
C ASP A 52 -0.84 -15.40 10.39
N GLY A 53 -1.52 -14.33 10.83
CA GLY A 53 -1.04 -13.34 11.81
C GLY A 53 0.05 -12.39 11.31
N LYS A 54 0.38 -12.43 10.01
CA LYS A 54 1.49 -11.67 9.43
C LYS A 54 1.11 -10.27 8.95
N GLU A 55 -0.17 -10.05 8.68
CA GLU A 55 -0.65 -8.83 8.03
C GLU A 55 -1.76 -8.17 8.85
N TYR A 56 -1.71 -6.84 8.85
CA TYR A 56 -2.73 -5.98 9.45
C TYR A 56 -3.64 -5.50 8.33
N ILE A 57 -4.94 -5.74 8.49
CA ILE A 57 -5.96 -5.24 7.58
C ILE A 57 -6.99 -4.44 8.37
N THR A 58 -7.53 -3.39 7.79
CA THR A 58 -8.65 -2.65 8.39
C THR A 58 -9.95 -3.33 8.02
N GLU A 59 -10.98 -3.21 8.85
CA GLU A 59 -12.30 -3.80 8.57
C GLU A 59 -12.88 -3.31 7.24
N GLU A 60 -12.72 -2.02 6.94
CA GLU A 60 -13.15 -1.43 5.66
C GLU A 60 -12.45 -2.04 4.46
N HIS A 61 -11.15 -2.35 4.59
CA HIS A 61 -10.39 -2.97 3.52
C HIS A 61 -10.81 -4.41 3.31
N LEU A 62 -10.99 -5.16 4.40
CA LEU A 62 -11.48 -6.55 4.32
C LEU A 62 -12.86 -6.63 3.68
N LEU A 63 -13.79 -5.74 4.05
CA LEU A 63 -15.12 -5.69 3.44
C LEU A 63 -15.03 -5.48 1.93
N ARG A 64 -14.19 -4.53 1.50
CA ARG A 64 -13.96 -4.30 0.07
C ARG A 64 -13.39 -5.53 -0.63
N GLU A 65 -12.42 -6.20 -0.01
CA GLU A 65 -11.83 -7.42 -0.57
C GLU A 65 -12.88 -8.53 -0.74
N ILE A 66 -13.76 -8.70 0.25
CA ILE A 66 -14.88 -9.65 0.18
C ILE A 66 -15.86 -9.28 -0.93
N GLU A 67 -16.21 -8.00 -1.08
CA GLU A 67 -17.10 -7.52 -2.14
C GLU A 67 -16.49 -7.71 -3.53
N ASP A 68 -15.19 -7.40 -3.68
CA ASP A 68 -14.45 -7.57 -4.92
C ASP A 68 -14.35 -9.05 -5.31
N GLU A 69 -14.05 -9.94 -4.35
CA GLU A 69 -14.05 -11.39 -4.56
C GLU A 69 -15.44 -11.96 -4.85
N LEU A 70 -16.49 -11.44 -4.20
CA LEU A 70 -17.86 -11.84 -4.50
C LEU A 70 -18.26 -11.42 -5.92
N PHE A 71 -17.84 -10.22 -6.34
CA PHE A 71 -18.08 -9.71 -7.68
C PHE A 71 -17.30 -10.53 -8.73
N SER A 72 -16.03 -10.84 -8.46
CA SER A 72 -15.18 -11.65 -9.35
C SER A 72 -15.74 -13.07 -9.53
N ALA A 73 -16.28 -13.65 -8.45
CA ALA A 73 -16.87 -15.00 -8.44
C ALA A 73 -18.31 -15.05 -8.97
N GLY A 74 -18.89 -13.94 -9.43
CA GLY A 74 -20.26 -13.92 -9.97
C GLY A 74 -21.36 -14.13 -8.91
N GLY A 75 -21.08 -13.77 -7.66
CA GLY A 75 -22.07 -13.75 -6.58
C GLY A 75 -22.24 -15.04 -5.78
N ARG A 76 -21.46 -16.10 -6.06
CA ARG A 76 -21.43 -17.32 -5.23
C ARG A 76 -20.01 -17.80 -5.02
N ILE A 77 -19.51 -17.65 -3.80
CA ILE A 77 -18.34 -18.34 -3.31
C ILE A 77 -18.82 -19.61 -2.59
N SER A 78 -18.37 -20.77 -3.06
CA SER A 78 -18.50 -22.02 -2.31
C SER A 78 -17.44 -22.04 -1.21
N LEU A 79 -17.89 -22.14 0.05
CA LEU A 79 -17.04 -22.25 1.24
C LEU A 79 -16.36 -23.62 1.31
#